data_AF-A0A819XCH5-F1
#
_entry.id   AF-A0A819XCH5-F1
#
_cell.length_a   1.000
_cell.length_b   1.000
_cell.length_c   1.000
_cell.angle_alpha   90.00
_cell.angle_beta   90.00
_cell.angle_gamma   90.00
#
_symmetry.space_group_name_H-M   'P 1'
#
loop_
_entity.id
_entity.type
_entity.pdbx_description
1 polymer ?
#
loop_
_entity_poly.entity_id
_entity_poly.type
_entity_poly.pdbx_seq_one_letter_code
_entity_poly.pdbx_strand_id
1 'polypeptide(L)'
;MKQFLFFATAPPTTKPTRKPTGKPTPKPTPKPTPKPTPKPTPKPTLKPTQKPTAKPTTPPKIPNCDDGIKNGNETGIDCGGGECPKCDNGMPCRGDEDCDSDQCEQNVCQ
;
A
#
# COMPACT_ATOMS: atom_id res chain seq x y z
N MET A 1 -117.17 -13.71 -22.06
CA MET A 1 -117.09 -12.59 -21.08
C MET A 1 -116.21 -13.04 -19.92
N LYS A 2 -115.32 -12.16 -19.40
CA LYS A 2 -114.26 -12.37 -18.38
C LYS A 2 -112.88 -12.58 -19.05
N GLN A 3 -112.14 -11.52 -19.40
CA GLN A 3 -111.39 -10.58 -18.53
C GLN A 3 -110.26 -11.28 -17.78
N PHE A 4 -109.09 -10.62 -17.72
CA PHE A 4 -107.92 -10.85 -16.85
C PHE A 4 -106.85 -11.80 -17.45
N LEU A 5 -105.57 -11.44 -17.63
CA LEU A 5 -104.73 -10.37 -17.06
C LEU A 5 -103.59 -10.01 -18.03
N PHE A 6 -103.32 -8.71 -18.13
CA PHE A 6 -102.05 -8.18 -18.59
C PHE A 6 -100.97 -8.53 -17.57
N PHE A 7 -99.99 -9.36 -17.95
CA PHE A 7 -98.71 -9.40 -17.26
C PHE A 7 -97.68 -8.70 -18.14
N ALA A 8 -97.32 -7.49 -17.75
CA ALA A 8 -96.28 -6.69 -18.37
C ALA A 8 -94.94 -7.40 -18.22
N THR A 9 -94.35 -7.82 -19.34
CA THR A 9 -92.93 -8.17 -19.41
C THR A 9 -92.12 -6.89 -19.17
N ALA A 10 -91.50 -6.79 -18.00
CA ALA A 10 -90.52 -5.75 -17.72
C ALA A 10 -89.31 -5.90 -18.66
N PRO A 11 -88.78 -4.81 -19.26
CA PRO A 11 -87.59 -4.87 -20.08
C PRO A 11 -86.35 -5.19 -19.23
N PRO A 12 -85.36 -5.94 -19.76
CA PRO A 12 -84.14 -6.24 -19.03
C PRO A 12 -83.35 -4.96 -18.75
N THR A 13 -83.00 -4.73 -17.48
CA THR A 13 -82.20 -3.58 -17.06
C THR A 13 -80.74 -3.76 -17.46
N THR A 14 -80.29 -3.07 -18.50
CA THR A 14 -78.86 -2.93 -18.82
C THR A 14 -78.28 -1.75 -18.06
N LYS A 15 -77.51 -2.00 -17.00
CA LYS A 15 -76.45 -1.05 -16.64
C LYS A 15 -75.26 -1.73 -15.96
N PRO A 16 -74.19 -2.04 -16.71
CA PRO A 16 -72.92 -2.43 -16.12
C PRO A 16 -72.31 -1.20 -15.42
N THR A 17 -72.37 -1.12 -14.10
CA THR A 17 -71.58 -0.14 -13.33
C THR A 17 -70.19 -0.70 -13.09
N ARG A 18 -69.29 -0.44 -14.03
CA ARG A 18 -67.85 -0.43 -13.74
C ARG A 18 -67.32 0.95 -14.11
N LYS A 19 -67.08 1.78 -13.10
CA LYS A 19 -66.18 2.93 -13.25
C LYS A 19 -64.82 2.48 -12.69
N PRO A 20 -63.83 2.15 -13.52
CA PRO A 20 -62.49 1.88 -13.04
C PRO A 20 -61.87 3.23 -12.68
N THR A 21 -61.94 3.63 -11.41
CA THR A 21 -61.12 4.75 -10.91
C THR A 21 -59.79 4.21 -10.40
N GLY A 22 -59.02 3.60 -11.30
CA GLY A 22 -57.59 3.40 -11.09
C GLY A 22 -56.88 4.65 -11.59
N LYS A 23 -56.61 5.61 -10.71
CA LYS A 23 -55.71 6.72 -11.04
C LYS A 23 -54.37 6.09 -11.48
N PRO A 24 -53.77 6.47 -12.63
CA PRO A 24 -52.50 5.88 -13.04
C PRO A 24 -51.48 6.08 -11.94
N THR A 25 -50.99 4.99 -11.35
CA THR A 25 -49.88 5.05 -10.40
C THR A 25 -48.68 5.61 -11.15
N PRO A 26 -48.00 6.66 -10.64
CA PRO A 26 -46.76 7.11 -11.25
C PRO A 26 -45.80 5.92 -11.29
N LYS A 27 -45.24 5.66 -12.48
CA LYS A 27 -44.25 4.62 -12.70
C LYS A 27 -43.15 4.79 -11.65
N PRO A 28 -42.71 3.73 -10.94
CA PRO A 28 -41.65 3.85 -9.95
C PRO A 28 -40.41 4.43 -10.62
N THR A 29 -40.05 5.66 -10.26
CA THR A 29 -38.78 6.23 -10.69
C THR A 29 -37.68 5.43 -9.98
N PRO A 30 -36.72 4.84 -10.70
CA PRO A 30 -35.57 4.23 -10.03
C PRO A 30 -34.90 5.33 -9.20
N LYS A 31 -34.89 5.13 -7.88
CA LYS A 31 -34.19 6.02 -6.95
C LYS A 31 -32.73 6.12 -7.44
N PRO A 32 -32.14 7.32 -7.54
CA PRO A 32 -30.76 7.47 -7.97
C PRO A 32 -29.88 6.60 -7.09
N THR A 33 -29.28 5.56 -7.66
CA THR A 33 -28.30 4.75 -6.93
C THR A 33 -27.13 5.68 -6.66
N PRO A 34 -26.74 5.91 -5.38
CA PRO A 34 -25.53 6.66 -5.11
C PRO A 34 -24.37 5.96 -5.84
N LYS A 35 -23.68 6.71 -6.69
CA LYS A 35 -22.47 6.24 -7.38
C LYS A 35 -21.55 5.64 -6.32
N PRO A 36 -20.99 4.43 -6.53
CA PRO A 36 -20.13 3.81 -5.52
C PRO A 36 -18.97 4.77 -5.22
N THR A 37 -18.99 5.36 -4.03
CA THR A 37 -17.87 6.13 -3.54
C THR A 37 -16.72 5.14 -3.41
N PRO A 38 -15.53 5.44 -3.97
CA PRO A 38 -14.34 4.66 -3.65
C PRO A 38 -14.24 4.61 -2.13
N LYS A 39 -14.25 3.39 -1.56
CA LYS A 39 -13.97 3.21 -0.14
C LYS A 39 -12.66 3.95 0.12
N PRO A 40 -12.60 4.90 1.08
CA PRO A 40 -11.36 5.60 1.35
C PRO A 40 -10.29 4.56 1.60
N THR A 41 -9.28 4.51 0.72
CA THR A 41 -8.09 3.72 0.99
C THR A 41 -7.63 4.15 2.37
N PRO A 42 -7.42 3.23 3.33
CA PRO A 42 -6.88 3.63 4.62
C PRO A 42 -5.62 4.45 4.31
N LYS A 43 -5.66 5.73 4.70
CA LYS A 43 -4.47 6.58 4.70
C LYS A 43 -3.36 5.74 5.33
N PRO A 44 -2.16 5.66 4.76
CA PRO A 44 -1.08 4.90 5.37
C PRO A 44 -0.78 5.53 6.74
N THR A 45 -1.44 5.07 7.78
CA THR A 45 -1.04 5.30 9.16
C THR A 45 0.00 4.25 9.46
N LEU A 46 1.14 4.36 8.76
CA LEU A 46 2.39 4.06 9.41
C LEU A 46 2.52 5.11 10.52
N LYS A 47 1.93 4.80 11.67
CA LYS A 47 2.38 5.40 12.91
C LYS A 47 3.89 5.11 12.94
N PRO A 48 4.78 6.11 12.98
CA PRO A 48 6.18 5.84 13.17
C PRO A 48 6.32 5.31 14.60
N THR A 49 6.20 3.98 14.78
CA THR A 49 6.41 3.32 16.07
C THR A 49 7.87 3.16 16.42
N GLN A 50 8.77 3.71 15.61
CA GLN A 50 10.16 3.83 15.98
C GLN A 50 10.41 5.28 16.38
N LYS A 51 10.47 5.50 17.70
CA LYS A 51 11.38 6.51 18.24
C LYS A 51 12.67 6.44 17.42
N PRO A 52 13.20 7.53 16.85
CA PRO A 52 14.48 7.48 16.17
C PRO A 52 15.56 7.23 17.23
N THR A 53 15.78 5.95 17.52
CA THR A 53 16.83 5.43 18.39
C THR A 53 17.70 4.54 17.53
N ALA A 54 18.18 5.11 16.43
CA ALA A 54 19.38 4.64 15.78
C ALA A 54 20.11 5.88 15.28
N LYS A 55 21.03 6.37 16.12
CA LYS A 55 22.37 6.65 15.60
C LYS A 55 22.70 5.50 14.62
N PRO A 56 23.26 5.71 13.43
CA PRO A 56 23.74 4.60 12.61
C PRO A 56 24.66 3.76 13.52
N THR A 57 24.18 2.59 13.94
CA THR A 57 24.88 1.71 14.90
C THR A 57 25.32 0.42 14.24
N THR A 58 25.01 0.24 12.96
CA THR A 58 25.86 -0.60 12.12
C THR A 58 27.00 0.30 11.63
N PRO A 59 28.26 0.11 12.10
CA PRO A 59 29.40 0.56 11.30
C PRO A 59 29.19 0.12 9.85
N PRO A 60 29.69 0.89 8.86
CA PRO A 60 29.61 0.47 7.47
C PRO A 60 30.08 -0.98 7.41
N LYS A 61 29.17 -1.87 7.00
CA LYS A 61 29.39 -3.30 6.86
C LYS A 61 30.81 -3.50 6.32
N ILE A 62 31.70 -4.14 7.09
CA ILE A 62 32.97 -4.66 6.61
C ILE A 62 32.57 -5.77 5.65
N PRO A 63 32.49 -5.53 4.35
CA PRO A 63 32.14 -6.54 3.39
C PRO A 63 33.45 -7.26 3.07
N ASN A 64 33.94 -8.10 3.99
CA ASN A 64 35.03 -9.03 3.77
C ASN A 64 36.39 -8.41 3.35
N CYS A 65 37.44 -8.70 4.12
CA CYS A 65 38.82 -8.29 3.81
C CYS A 65 39.43 -9.12 2.66
N ASP A 66 38.62 -9.42 1.65
CA ASP A 66 38.88 -10.33 0.53
C ASP A 66 37.87 -10.11 -0.62
N ASP A 67 37.18 -8.97 -0.65
CA ASP A 67 36.15 -8.64 -1.66
C ASP A 67 36.67 -7.79 -2.82
N GLY A 68 37.91 -7.31 -2.74
CA GLY A 68 38.56 -6.51 -3.77
C GLY A 68 38.16 -5.03 -3.76
N ILE A 69 37.48 -4.55 -2.72
CA ILE A 69 36.93 -3.19 -2.65
C ILE A 69 37.33 -2.53 -1.33
N LYS A 70 37.98 -1.36 -1.37
CA LYS A 70 38.25 -0.57 -0.17
C LYS A 70 36.98 -0.03 0.47
N ASN A 71 36.60 -0.53 1.64
CA ASN A 71 35.37 -0.13 2.35
C ASN A 71 35.49 -0.42 3.86
N GLY A 72 34.42 -0.21 4.62
CA GLY A 72 34.47 -0.38 6.08
C GLY A 72 35.53 0.52 6.74
N ASN A 73 36.43 -0.11 7.50
CA ASN A 73 37.56 0.54 8.17
C ASN A 73 38.91 0.35 7.45
N GLU A 74 38.94 -0.33 6.31
CA GLU A 74 40.17 -0.65 5.59
C GLU A 74 40.97 0.58 5.18
N THR A 75 42.30 0.49 5.30
CA THR A 75 43.20 1.54 4.82
C THR A 75 43.73 1.25 3.42
N GLY A 76 43.88 -0.02 3.06
CA GLY A 76 44.06 -0.50 1.70
C GLY A 76 42.79 -1.12 1.14
N ILE A 77 42.87 -1.74 -0.04
CA ILE A 77 41.83 -2.66 -0.50
C ILE A 77 42.06 -3.96 0.27
N ASP A 78 41.05 -4.48 0.98
CA ASP A 78 41.12 -5.76 1.70
C ASP A 78 42.16 -5.81 2.85
N CYS A 79 42.66 -4.67 3.33
CA CYS A 79 43.70 -4.63 4.36
C CYS A 79 43.67 -3.37 5.25
N GLY A 80 44.27 -3.49 6.44
CA GLY A 80 44.42 -2.43 7.43
C GLY A 80 43.13 -2.13 8.20
N GLY A 81 43.13 -1.04 8.96
CA GLY A 81 41.96 -0.62 9.73
C GLY A 81 41.72 -1.43 11.01
N GLY A 82 42.71 -2.21 11.45
CA GLY A 82 42.67 -3.04 12.66
C GLY A 82 41.73 -4.24 12.64
N GLU A 83 40.75 -4.27 11.73
CA GLU A 83 39.77 -5.35 11.57
C GLU A 83 40.12 -6.30 10.42
N CYS A 84 40.94 -5.85 9.47
CA CYS A 84 41.47 -6.65 8.36
C CYS A 84 42.95 -7.00 8.57
N PRO A 85 43.50 -7.98 7.81
CA PRO A 85 44.93 -8.24 7.79
C PRO A 85 45.71 -6.96 7.52
N LYS A 86 46.91 -6.88 8.06
CA LYS A 86 47.82 -5.78 7.80
C LYS A 86 48.14 -5.69 6.31
N CYS A 87 48.40 -4.47 5.87
CA CYS A 87 48.70 -4.15 4.49
C CYS A 87 50.18 -4.37 4.17
N ASP A 88 50.44 -4.87 2.96
CA ASP A 88 51.78 -4.99 2.37
C ASP A 88 52.44 -3.61 2.15
N ASN A 89 53.76 -3.61 1.96
CA ASN A 89 54.52 -2.40 1.63
C ASN A 89 54.01 -1.76 0.33
N GLY A 90 53.89 -0.43 0.32
CA GLY A 90 53.34 0.37 -0.78
C GLY A 90 51.82 0.57 -0.71
N MET A 91 51.12 -0.15 0.18
CA MET A 91 49.68 0.02 0.37
C MET A 91 49.35 1.23 1.26
N PRO A 92 48.14 1.79 1.16
CA PRO A 92 47.77 2.92 1.97
C PRO A 92 47.52 2.52 3.43
N CYS A 93 47.98 3.35 4.35
CA CYS A 93 47.83 3.17 5.79
C CYS A 93 47.35 4.46 6.46
N ARG A 94 46.80 4.33 7.68
CA ARG A 94 46.46 5.45 8.55
C ARG A 94 47.37 5.52 9.77
N GLY A 95 47.87 4.38 10.24
CA GLY A 95 48.85 4.25 11.31
C GLY A 95 49.78 3.07 11.09
N ASP A 96 50.81 2.97 11.92
CA ASP A 96 51.81 1.90 11.86
C ASP A 96 51.17 0.52 12.02
N GLU A 97 50.13 0.40 12.86
CA GLU A 97 49.41 -0.86 13.08
C GLU A 97 48.72 -1.42 11.82
N ASP A 98 48.51 -0.60 10.80
CA ASP A 98 47.91 -1.02 9.54
C ASP A 98 48.89 -1.77 8.64
N CYS A 99 50.20 -1.68 8.90
CA CYS A 99 51.24 -2.20 8.02
C CYS A 99 51.86 -3.49 8.56
N ASP A 100 52.18 -4.41 7.66
CA ASP A 100 52.94 -5.63 8.01
C ASP A 100 54.33 -5.30 8.55
N SER A 101 54.91 -4.20 8.08
CA SER A 101 56.18 -3.66 8.55
C SER A 101 56.09 -2.85 9.84
N ASP A 102 54.89 -2.59 10.37
CA ASP A 102 54.65 -1.64 11.47
C ASP A 102 55.23 -0.24 11.19
N GLN A 103 55.29 0.18 9.92
CA GLN A 103 55.82 1.48 9.50
C GLN A 103 54.91 2.13 8.45
N CYS A 104 54.17 3.15 8.85
CA CYS A 104 53.31 3.96 7.99
C CYS A 104 53.93 5.34 7.76
N GLU A 105 54.63 5.52 6.63
CA GLU A 105 55.25 6.78 6.27
C GLU A 105 54.46 7.48 5.16
N GLN A 106 54.07 8.74 5.37
CA GLN A 106 53.32 9.54 4.40
C GLN A 106 51.99 8.90 3.92
N ASN A 107 51.31 8.13 4.78
CA ASN A 107 50.11 7.32 4.47
C ASN A 107 50.38 6.10 3.56
N VAL A 108 51.62 5.62 3.51
CA VAL A 108 52.03 4.44 2.74
C VAL A 108 52.85 3.50 3.64
N CYS A 109 52.53 2.20 3.62
CA CYS A 109 53.31 1.18 4.31
C CYS A 109 54.71 1.05 3.69
N GLN A 110 55.74 0.95 4.52
CA GLN A 110 57.14 0.90 4.06
C GLN A 110 57.72 -0.49 4.05
#